data_AF-A0A2A3Y4Z1-F1
#
_entry.id   AF-A0A2A3Y4Z1-F1
#
_cell.length_a   1.000
_cell.length_b   1.000
_cell.length_c   1.000
_cell.angle_alpha   90.00
_cell.angle_beta   90.00
_cell.angle_gamma   90.00
#
_symmetry.space_group_name_H-M   'P 1'
#
loop_
_entity.id
_entity.type
_entity.pdbx_description
1 polymer ?
#
loop_
_entity_poly.entity_id
_entity_poly.type
_entity_poly.pdbx_seq_one_letter_code
_entity_poly.pdbx_strand_id
1 'polypeptide(L)'
;MGVDWTALEEAIRVAALRHAAEVIAEHPEQNFYAIALHGVSTTESENISMPLLALNSVEALERDRQSESRELLVERGEDLDEDADYEDRSDAQSEEQLRGEGLIDSDNEQDDESAQSADDSEEDTEDLDQVLEAIEADLEADDNDSFYSDKWEPSDWHWSSIELCQDPAAQIWSDAMTEQATQEGWENTIKRYYHTLVAVAHSIREELNERTKVDLVAYVADDDHAEKLLELCLTPQQLDEHFPQLEQPVQ
;
A
#
# COMPACT_ATOMS: atom_id res chain seq x y z
N MET A 1 37.38 6.05 13.53
CA MET A 1 38.11 5.35 12.42
C MET A 1 37.16 5.38 11.24
N GLY A 2 37.59 5.76 10.03
CA GLY A 2 36.63 5.94 8.93
C GLY A 2 35.90 4.63 8.55
N VAL A 3 34.68 4.77 8.04
CA VAL A 3 33.88 3.63 7.55
C VAL A 3 34.55 3.00 6.34
N ASP A 4 34.72 1.67 6.38
CA ASP A 4 35.05 0.89 5.19
C ASP A 4 33.76 0.63 4.40
N TRP A 5 33.48 1.53 3.46
CA TRP A 5 32.26 1.49 2.63
C TRP A 5 32.16 0.21 1.80
N THR A 6 33.28 -0.34 1.34
CA THR A 6 33.29 -1.59 0.58
C THR A 6 32.94 -2.78 1.47
N ALA A 7 33.46 -2.81 2.70
CA ALA A 7 33.09 -3.84 3.66
C ALA A 7 31.62 -3.73 4.11
N LEU A 8 31.11 -2.51 4.26
CA LEU A 8 29.69 -2.27 4.56
C LEU A 8 28.80 -2.75 3.41
N GLU A 9 29.11 -2.38 2.17
CA GLU A 9 28.40 -2.84 0.97
C GLU A 9 28.32 -4.36 0.91
N GLU A 10 29.47 -5.04 1.06
CA GLU A 10 29.56 -6.48 1.06
C GLU A 10 28.72 -7.11 2.18
N ALA A 11 28.76 -6.55 3.39
CA ALA A 11 28.02 -7.06 4.53
C ALA A 11 26.50 -6.97 4.30
N ILE A 12 26.01 -5.79 3.85
CA ILE A 12 24.60 -5.58 3.53
C ILE A 12 24.19 -6.51 2.39
N ARG A 13 25.00 -6.61 1.33
CA ARG A 13 24.71 -7.45 0.17
C ARG A 13 24.56 -8.93 0.53
N VAL A 14 25.54 -9.49 1.24
CA VAL A 14 25.53 -10.91 1.62
C VAL A 14 24.37 -11.23 2.55
N ALA A 15 24.07 -10.33 3.50
CA ALA A 15 22.94 -10.49 4.40
C ALA A 15 21.60 -10.43 3.64
N ALA A 16 21.41 -9.41 2.82
CA ALA A 16 20.17 -9.18 2.09
C ALA A 16 19.89 -10.32 1.11
N LEU A 17 20.90 -10.75 0.35
CA LEU A 17 20.78 -11.89 -0.57
C LEU A 17 20.43 -13.17 0.17
N ARG A 18 21.07 -13.42 1.32
CA ARG A 18 20.80 -14.62 2.11
C ARG A 18 19.35 -14.64 2.58
N HIS A 19 18.88 -13.56 3.19
CA HIS A 19 17.52 -13.47 3.72
C HIS A 19 16.48 -13.51 2.61
N ALA A 20 16.67 -12.73 1.54
CA ALA A 20 15.77 -12.74 0.39
C ALA A 20 15.70 -14.13 -0.26
N ALA A 21 16.84 -14.79 -0.48
CA ALA A 21 16.86 -16.13 -1.05
C ALA A 21 16.23 -17.19 -0.13
N GLU A 22 16.34 -17.04 1.19
CA GLU A 22 15.67 -17.89 2.17
C GLU A 22 14.15 -17.76 2.08
N VAL A 23 13.63 -16.52 2.11
CA VAL A 23 12.20 -16.24 1.96
C VAL A 23 11.65 -16.76 0.63
N ILE A 24 12.35 -16.49 -0.48
CA ILE A 24 11.94 -16.98 -1.81
C ILE A 24 11.94 -18.51 -1.88
N ALA A 25 12.91 -19.17 -1.23
CA ALA A 25 12.99 -20.63 -1.21
C ALA A 25 11.94 -21.29 -0.31
N GLU A 26 11.52 -20.62 0.76
CA GLU A 26 10.44 -21.07 1.64
C GLU A 26 9.05 -20.97 0.99
N HIS A 27 8.91 -20.08 -0.01
CA HIS A 27 7.64 -19.81 -0.71
C HIS A 27 7.75 -19.97 -2.25
N PRO A 28 8.06 -21.18 -2.77
CA PRO A 28 8.25 -21.42 -4.20
C PRO A 28 6.99 -21.26 -5.06
N GLU A 29 5.82 -21.32 -4.44
CA GLU A 29 4.52 -21.06 -5.08
C GLU A 29 4.28 -19.58 -5.35
N GLN A 30 4.92 -18.68 -4.60
CA GLN A 30 4.69 -17.25 -4.70
C GLN A 30 5.51 -16.59 -5.80
N ASN A 31 4.97 -15.52 -6.34
CA ASN A 31 5.59 -14.70 -7.38
C ASN A 31 6.06 -13.39 -6.74
N PHE A 32 7.29 -13.41 -6.22
CA PHE A 32 7.95 -12.23 -5.70
C PHE A 32 8.23 -11.24 -6.84
N TYR A 33 7.69 -10.03 -6.72
CA TYR A 33 7.83 -8.97 -7.72
C TYR A 33 8.71 -7.83 -7.22
N ALA A 34 8.82 -7.61 -5.91
CA ALA A 34 9.57 -6.49 -5.35
C ALA A 34 10.41 -6.84 -4.13
N ILE A 35 11.55 -6.16 -4.02
CA ILE A 35 12.44 -6.12 -2.86
C ILE A 35 12.83 -4.66 -2.63
N ALA A 36 12.78 -4.21 -1.38
CA ALA A 36 13.20 -2.86 -1.03
C ALA A 36 14.12 -2.84 0.18
N LEU A 37 15.07 -1.92 0.16
CA LEU A 37 15.83 -1.51 1.33
C LEU A 37 15.21 -0.23 1.89
N HIS A 38 14.65 -0.27 3.09
CA HIS A 38 13.93 0.85 3.69
C HIS A 38 14.41 1.13 5.12
N GLY A 39 13.78 2.09 5.81
CA GLY A 39 14.18 2.50 7.17
C GLY A 39 15.50 3.28 7.19
N VAL A 40 15.85 3.93 6.08
CA VAL A 40 17.09 4.68 5.90
C VAL A 40 17.00 6.07 6.56
N SER A 41 18.14 6.59 7.01
CA SER A 41 18.18 7.92 7.65
C SER A 41 18.16 9.04 6.61
N THR A 42 17.09 9.83 6.57
CA THR A 42 16.87 10.85 5.53
C THR A 42 17.31 12.25 5.99
N THR A 43 17.06 12.55 7.26
CA THR A 43 17.33 13.83 7.91
C THR A 43 18.52 13.72 8.85
N GLU A 44 19.22 14.85 9.07
CA GLU A 44 20.32 14.92 10.03
C GLU A 44 19.84 14.45 11.40
N SER A 45 20.24 13.23 11.72
CA SER A 45 19.80 12.49 12.90
C SER A 45 20.99 12.25 13.81
N GLU A 46 20.70 11.98 15.08
CA GLU A 46 21.77 11.64 16.02
C GLU A 46 22.53 10.37 15.60
N ASN A 47 21.88 9.45 14.86
CA ASN A 47 22.50 8.24 14.32
C ASN A 47 22.04 7.93 12.89
N ILE A 48 22.94 7.34 12.10
CA ILE A 48 22.60 6.72 10.80
C ILE A 48 22.20 5.26 11.04
N SER A 49 20.96 4.90 10.74
CA SER A 49 20.41 3.56 10.94
C SER A 49 20.82 2.60 9.82
N MET A 50 20.89 1.31 10.16
CA MET A 50 21.02 0.24 9.16
C MET A 50 19.69 0.04 8.42
N PRO A 51 19.72 -0.34 7.14
CA PRO A 51 18.50 -0.53 6.37
C PRO A 51 17.84 -1.85 6.75
N LEU A 52 16.53 -1.89 6.62
CA LEU A 52 15.72 -3.09 6.71
C LEU A 52 15.45 -3.63 5.31
N LEU A 53 15.31 -4.95 5.22
CA LEU A 53 14.93 -5.62 3.99
C LEU A 53 13.43 -5.89 3.99
N ALA A 54 12.78 -5.46 2.92
CA ALA A 54 11.39 -5.75 2.65
C ALA A 54 11.25 -6.57 1.36
N LEU A 55 10.32 -7.54 1.35
CA LEU A 55 9.94 -8.29 0.15
C LEU A 55 8.43 -8.35 0.03
N ASN A 56 7.94 -8.39 -1.21
CA ASN A 56 6.53 -8.67 -1.47
C ASN A 56 6.33 -9.60 -2.68
N SER A 57 5.20 -10.30 -2.63
CA SER A 57 4.72 -11.18 -3.70
C SER A 57 3.32 -10.75 -4.14
N VAL A 58 2.96 -11.12 -5.37
CA VAL A 58 1.65 -10.79 -5.92
C VAL A 58 0.54 -11.39 -5.04
N GLU A 59 0.73 -12.62 -4.58
CA GLU A 59 -0.24 -13.32 -3.74
C GLU A 59 -0.37 -12.69 -2.34
N ALA A 60 0.72 -12.17 -1.78
CA ALA A 60 0.68 -11.48 -0.50
C ALA A 60 -0.05 -10.12 -0.63
N LEU A 61 0.25 -9.35 -1.68
CA LEU A 61 -0.43 -8.09 -1.98
C LEU A 61 -1.94 -8.28 -2.14
N GLU A 62 -2.38 -9.28 -2.91
CA GLU A 62 -3.81 -9.57 -3.09
C GLU A 62 -4.50 -9.94 -1.76
N ARG A 63 -3.81 -10.71 -0.92
CA ARG A 63 -4.33 -11.12 0.38
C ARG A 63 -4.46 -9.95 1.35
N ASP A 64 -3.48 -9.06 1.37
CA ASP A 64 -3.46 -7.93 2.28
C ASP A 64 -4.56 -6.92 1.88
N ARG A 65 -4.73 -6.64 0.58
CA ARG A 65 -5.87 -5.84 0.04
C ARG A 65 -7.24 -6.43 0.39
N GLN A 66 -7.39 -7.77 0.32
CA GLN A 66 -8.63 -8.44 0.74
C GLN A 66 -8.89 -8.32 2.25
N SER A 67 -7.84 -8.24 3.05
CA SER A 67 -7.96 -8.10 4.50
C SER A 67 -8.34 -6.67 4.87
N GLU A 68 -7.72 -5.67 4.24
CA GLU A 68 -8.03 -4.24 4.44
C GLU A 68 -9.45 -3.89 4.01
N SER A 69 -9.86 -4.33 2.82
CA SER A 69 -11.25 -4.15 2.36
C SER A 69 -12.25 -4.76 3.34
N ARG A 70 -11.97 -5.95 3.88
CA ARG A 70 -12.80 -6.58 4.92
C ARG A 70 -12.83 -5.74 6.21
N GLU A 71 -11.70 -5.21 6.66
CA GLU A 71 -11.63 -4.37 7.85
C GLU A 71 -12.39 -3.05 7.68
N LEU A 72 -12.31 -2.42 6.50
CA LEU A 72 -13.06 -1.21 6.17
C LEU A 72 -14.58 -1.44 6.16
N LEU A 73 -15.04 -2.60 5.65
CA LEU A 73 -16.45 -2.99 5.69
C LEU A 73 -16.94 -3.15 7.14
N VAL A 74 -16.13 -3.80 7.99
CA VAL A 74 -16.41 -3.92 9.43
C VAL A 74 -16.43 -2.56 10.12
N GLU A 75 -15.49 -1.66 9.80
CA GLU A 75 -15.42 -0.31 10.38
C GLU A 75 -16.60 0.57 9.97
N ARG A 76 -17.05 0.45 8.72
CA ARG A 76 -18.26 1.11 8.19
C ARG A 76 -19.54 0.60 8.85
N GLY A 77 -19.46 -0.50 9.60
CA GLY A 77 -20.59 -1.14 10.25
C GLY A 77 -21.47 -1.90 9.28
N GLU A 78 -20.91 -2.29 8.12
CA GLU A 78 -21.57 -3.19 7.19
C GLU A 78 -21.39 -4.60 7.72
N ASP A 79 -22.49 -5.18 8.21
CA ASP A 79 -22.50 -6.53 8.75
C ASP A 79 -22.20 -7.53 7.61
N LEU A 80 -20.95 -8.00 7.53
CA LEU A 80 -20.52 -9.08 6.62
C LEU A 80 -21.24 -10.42 6.88
N ASP A 81 -22.08 -10.47 7.91
CA ASP A 81 -22.89 -11.60 8.35
C ASP A 81 -24.40 -11.38 8.05
N GLU A 82 -24.79 -10.51 7.11
CA GLU A 82 -26.14 -10.60 6.53
C GLU A 82 -26.23 -11.84 5.64
N ASP A 83 -26.49 -12.99 6.27
CA ASP A 83 -27.09 -14.14 5.59
C ASP A 83 -28.29 -13.61 4.78
N ALA A 84 -28.25 -13.73 3.46
CA ALA A 84 -29.31 -13.36 2.51
C ALA A 84 -30.61 -14.18 2.67
N ASP A 85 -30.81 -14.77 3.85
CA ASP A 85 -31.91 -15.65 4.27
C ASP A 85 -32.71 -15.00 5.43
N TYR A 86 -32.70 -13.67 5.53
CA TYR A 86 -33.72 -12.94 6.31
C TYR A 86 -35.08 -13.12 5.61
N GLU A 87 -35.71 -14.27 5.84
CA GLU A 87 -37.12 -14.48 5.54
C GLU A 87 -37.92 -13.43 6.32
N ASP A 88 -38.43 -12.43 5.60
CA ASP A 88 -39.44 -11.49 6.06
C ASP A 88 -40.55 -12.28 6.76
N ARG A 89 -40.55 -12.27 8.09
CA ARG A 89 -41.55 -12.99 8.85
C ARG A 89 -42.88 -12.30 8.60
N SER A 90 -43.70 -12.94 7.79
CA SER A 90 -45.07 -12.55 7.46
C SER A 90 -46.04 -12.65 8.65
N ASP A 91 -45.57 -12.48 9.90
CA ASP A 91 -46.38 -12.53 11.12
C ASP A 91 -46.57 -11.16 11.80
N ALA A 92 -46.17 -10.06 11.16
CA ALA A 92 -46.62 -8.71 11.53
C ALA A 92 -48.09 -8.47 11.13
N GLN A 93 -49.01 -9.31 11.62
CA GLN A 93 -50.45 -9.05 11.60
C GLN A 93 -50.80 -8.08 12.72
N SER A 94 -51.05 -6.84 12.33
CA SER A 94 -52.09 -5.93 12.85
C SER A 94 -52.74 -6.30 14.20
N GLU A 95 -52.32 -5.64 15.29
CA GLU A 95 -53.16 -5.44 16.47
C GLU A 95 -53.25 -3.95 16.80
N GLU A 96 -54.11 -3.27 16.05
CA GLU A 96 -54.75 -2.04 16.46
C GLU A 96 -55.91 -2.39 17.40
N GLN A 97 -55.75 -2.21 18.72
CA GLN A 97 -56.83 -1.68 19.58
C GLN A 97 -56.47 -1.48 21.07
N LEU A 98 -56.69 -0.22 21.50
CA LEU A 98 -57.33 0.25 22.76
C LEU A 98 -56.48 1.08 23.74
N ARG A 99 -56.58 2.42 23.61
CA ARG A 99 -57.14 3.40 24.59
C ARG A 99 -56.54 4.80 24.29
N GLY A 100 -57.28 5.89 24.16
CA GLY A 100 -58.71 6.10 24.38
C GLY A 100 -59.18 7.50 23.98
N GLU A 101 -60.48 7.54 23.70
CA GLU A 101 -61.47 8.59 24.01
C GLU A 101 -61.24 10.06 23.64
N GLY A 102 -62.11 10.57 22.74
CA GLY A 102 -62.83 11.82 23.01
C GLY A 102 -63.30 12.67 21.82
N LEU A 103 -64.62 12.72 21.61
CA LEU A 103 -65.46 13.73 20.91
C LEU A 103 -65.48 13.66 19.36
N ILE A 104 -66.52 13.16 18.69
CA ILE A 104 -67.88 13.74 18.42
C ILE A 104 -67.76 15.20 17.97
N ASP A 105 -68.08 15.63 16.74
CA ASP A 105 -69.38 15.53 16.07
C ASP A 105 -69.27 15.78 14.56
N SER A 106 -70.40 15.51 13.91
CA SER A 106 -70.81 15.45 12.52
C SER A 106 -70.61 16.69 11.65
N ASP A 107 -70.79 16.41 10.35
CA ASP A 107 -71.43 17.25 9.32
C ASP A 107 -70.54 18.01 8.31
N ASN A 108 -70.61 17.47 7.09
CA ASN A 108 -71.09 18.13 5.88
C ASN A 108 -70.10 18.61 4.80
N GLU A 109 -70.49 18.22 3.59
CA GLU A 109 -70.05 18.48 2.22
C GLU A 109 -69.42 19.85 1.92
N GLN A 110 -68.35 19.89 1.10
CA GLN A 110 -68.29 20.50 -0.25
C GLN A 110 -66.85 20.82 -0.71
N ASP A 111 -66.64 20.63 -2.03
CA ASP A 111 -65.73 21.30 -2.98
C ASP A 111 -64.38 21.88 -2.49
N ASP A 112 -63.29 21.55 -3.18
CA ASP A 112 -62.70 22.48 -4.18
C ASP A 112 -61.60 21.78 -5.02
N GLU A 113 -61.53 22.17 -6.28
CA GLU A 113 -60.56 21.72 -7.28
C GLU A 113 -59.18 22.36 -7.05
N SER A 114 -58.09 21.62 -7.32
CA SER A 114 -56.95 22.19 -8.05
C SER A 114 -55.98 21.09 -8.50
N ALA A 115 -55.89 20.96 -9.83
CA ALA A 115 -54.87 20.20 -10.52
C ALA A 115 -53.50 20.89 -10.41
N GLN A 116 -52.42 20.11 -10.25
CA GLN A 116 -51.11 20.43 -10.82
C GLN A 116 -50.26 19.16 -10.96
N SER A 117 -50.23 18.66 -12.20
CA SER A 117 -49.16 17.93 -12.91
C SER A 117 -48.12 17.17 -12.08
N ALA A 118 -48.26 15.85 -12.02
CA ALA A 118 -47.11 14.95 -11.92
C ALA A 118 -46.56 14.79 -13.34
N ASP A 119 -45.46 15.50 -13.61
CA ASP A 119 -44.64 15.28 -14.80
C ASP A 119 -43.84 14.01 -14.56
N ASP A 120 -44.25 12.99 -15.29
CA ASP A 120 -43.68 11.65 -15.35
C ASP A 120 -42.43 11.74 -16.22
N SER A 121 -41.25 11.67 -15.61
CA SER A 121 -39.97 11.57 -16.31
C SER A 121 -39.19 10.40 -15.72
N GLU A 122 -39.67 9.19 -16.01
CA GLU A 122 -38.92 7.95 -15.94
C GLU A 122 -37.92 7.86 -17.12
N GLU A 123 -36.95 8.76 -17.21
CA GLU A 123 -35.85 8.66 -18.19
C GLU A 123 -34.48 8.65 -17.49
N ASP A 124 -33.77 7.54 -17.70
CA ASP A 124 -32.33 7.32 -17.52
C ASP A 124 -31.75 7.29 -16.10
N THR A 125 -32.29 6.42 -15.23
CA THR A 125 -31.49 5.78 -14.18
C THR A 125 -30.85 4.49 -14.69
N GLU A 126 -30.22 4.52 -15.87
CA GLU A 126 -29.18 3.54 -16.20
C GLU A 126 -28.00 3.82 -15.25
N ASP A 127 -28.17 3.22 -14.08
CA ASP A 127 -27.20 2.86 -13.06
C ASP A 127 -26.23 3.96 -12.63
N LEU A 128 -26.73 4.92 -11.84
CA LEU A 128 -25.86 5.77 -11.03
C LEU A 128 -24.89 4.93 -10.18
N ASP A 129 -25.33 3.77 -9.70
CA ASP A 129 -24.51 2.79 -8.99
C ASP A 129 -23.44 2.16 -9.90
N GLN A 130 -23.75 1.82 -11.16
CA GLN A 130 -22.76 1.30 -12.11
C GLN A 130 -21.80 2.38 -12.61
N VAL A 131 -22.24 3.63 -12.69
CA VAL A 131 -21.38 4.78 -13.00
C VAL A 131 -20.48 5.09 -11.81
N LEU A 132 -20.97 4.97 -10.58
CA LEU A 132 -20.16 5.08 -9.36
C LEU A 132 -19.19 3.90 -9.23
N GLU A 133 -19.62 2.66 -9.45
CA GLU A 133 -18.72 1.48 -9.51
C GLU A 133 -17.70 1.62 -10.63
N ALA A 134 -18.06 2.18 -11.78
CA ALA A 134 -17.11 2.42 -12.87
C ALA A 134 -16.12 3.54 -12.51
N ILE A 135 -16.55 4.58 -11.81
CA ILE A 135 -15.68 5.67 -11.35
C ILE A 135 -14.79 5.18 -10.18
N GLU A 136 -15.32 4.40 -9.23
CA GLU A 136 -14.55 3.74 -8.19
C GLU A 136 -13.56 2.75 -8.80
N ALA A 137 -13.97 1.91 -9.76
CA ALA A 137 -13.05 1.01 -10.46
C ALA A 137 -12.00 1.75 -11.28
N ASP A 138 -12.30 2.92 -11.86
CA ASP A 138 -11.34 3.75 -12.60
C ASP A 138 -10.38 4.47 -11.63
N LEU A 139 -10.85 4.93 -10.48
CA LEU A 139 -10.03 5.54 -9.42
C LEU A 139 -9.17 4.49 -8.67
N GLU A 140 -9.73 3.32 -8.36
CA GLU A 140 -9.03 2.17 -7.80
C GLU A 140 -8.07 1.53 -8.81
N ALA A 141 -8.29 1.63 -10.12
CA ALA A 141 -7.32 1.16 -11.11
C ALA A 141 -6.14 2.13 -11.29
N ASP A 142 -6.38 3.45 -11.20
CA ASP A 142 -5.35 4.47 -11.42
C ASP A 142 -4.46 4.70 -10.19
N ASP A 143 -4.98 4.57 -8.96
CA ASP A 143 -4.20 4.74 -7.72
C ASP A 143 -3.50 3.46 -7.24
N ASN A 144 -3.96 2.27 -7.63
CA ASN A 144 -3.50 1.00 -7.05
C ASN A 144 -2.24 0.41 -7.73
N ASP A 145 -1.81 1.04 -8.82
CA ASP A 145 -0.48 0.88 -9.43
C ASP A 145 0.35 2.18 -9.38
N SER A 146 -0.19 3.24 -8.74
CA SER A 146 0.48 4.51 -8.55
C SER A 146 1.68 4.39 -7.60
N PHE A 147 2.60 5.35 -7.68
CA PHE A 147 3.83 5.36 -6.87
C PHE A 147 3.57 5.31 -5.35
N TYR A 148 2.45 5.87 -4.91
CA TYR A 148 2.00 5.88 -3.51
C TYR A 148 1.00 4.77 -3.16
N SER A 149 0.83 3.78 -4.04
CA SER A 149 0.01 2.60 -3.73
C SER A 149 0.71 1.72 -2.69
N ASP A 150 -0.08 1.01 -1.88
CA ASP A 150 0.35 -0.05 -0.96
C ASP A 150 1.22 -1.12 -1.66
N LYS A 151 1.09 -1.25 -2.99
CA LYS A 151 1.95 -2.09 -3.82
C LYS A 151 3.44 -1.73 -3.71
N TRP A 152 3.77 -0.47 -3.53
CA TRP A 152 5.14 0.07 -3.54
C TRP A 152 5.59 0.67 -2.21
N GLU A 153 4.79 0.57 -1.15
CA GLU A 153 5.15 0.99 0.21
C GLU A 153 5.75 -0.18 1.01
N PRO A 154 7.08 -0.24 1.19
CA PRO A 154 7.72 -1.43 1.76
C PRO A 154 7.47 -1.61 3.25
N SER A 155 7.04 -0.56 3.94
CA SER A 155 6.68 -0.61 5.36
C SER A 155 5.47 -1.52 5.60
N ASP A 156 4.54 -1.54 4.63
CA ASP A 156 3.26 -2.26 4.70
C ASP A 156 3.31 -3.64 4.06
N TRP A 157 4.44 -4.01 3.45
CA TRP A 157 4.61 -5.34 2.85
C TRP A 157 4.62 -6.47 3.87
N HIS A 158 4.17 -7.64 3.42
CA HIS A 158 4.07 -8.85 4.23
C HIS A 158 5.38 -9.24 4.94
N TRP A 159 6.52 -9.06 4.26
CA TRP A 159 7.85 -9.24 4.84
C TRP A 159 8.59 -7.91 4.91
N SER A 160 8.12 -6.94 5.68
CA SER A 160 8.74 -5.60 5.75
C SER A 160 9.92 -5.46 6.72
N SER A 161 9.96 -6.23 7.81
CA SER A 161 10.88 -5.95 8.93
C SER A 161 12.05 -6.94 9.07
N ILE A 162 12.74 -7.27 7.97
CA ILE A 162 13.88 -8.19 8.03
C ILE A 162 15.17 -7.44 8.36
N GLU A 163 15.71 -7.71 9.55
CA GLU A 163 17.01 -7.19 9.97
C GLU A 163 18.16 -7.88 9.23
N LEU A 164 18.99 -7.09 8.53
CA LEU A 164 20.13 -7.60 7.78
C LEU A 164 21.30 -8.06 8.67
N CYS A 165 21.49 -7.37 9.79
CA CYS A 165 22.60 -7.60 10.69
C CYS A 165 22.06 -7.88 12.09
N GLN A 166 22.71 -8.78 12.83
CA GLN A 166 22.42 -8.94 14.26
C GLN A 166 22.71 -7.61 14.98
N ASP A 167 21.92 -7.30 16.02
CA ASP A 167 22.00 -6.04 16.78
C ASP A 167 23.43 -5.54 17.08
N PRO A 168 24.38 -6.38 17.55
CA PRO A 168 25.72 -5.88 17.87
C PRO A 168 26.50 -5.43 16.63
N ALA A 169 26.29 -6.07 15.48
CA ALA A 169 26.95 -5.71 14.23
C ALA A 169 26.28 -4.50 13.58
N ALA A 170 24.95 -4.42 13.63
CA ALA A 170 24.19 -3.28 13.14
C ALA A 170 24.61 -1.99 13.87
N GLN A 171 24.76 -2.05 15.21
CA GLN A 171 25.20 -0.91 16.01
C GLN A 171 26.62 -0.46 15.66
N ILE A 172 27.55 -1.39 15.40
CA ILE A 172 28.92 -1.04 15.03
C ILE A 172 28.95 -0.24 13.71
N TRP A 173 28.16 -0.67 12.72
CA TRP A 173 28.08 0.04 11.45
C TRP A 173 27.38 1.39 11.59
N SER A 174 26.29 1.44 12.33
CA SER A 174 25.59 2.69 12.67
C SER A 174 26.53 3.69 13.33
N ASP A 175 27.22 3.29 14.41
CA ASP A 175 28.17 4.13 15.13
C ASP A 175 29.29 4.64 14.23
N ALA A 176 29.83 3.76 13.37
CA ALA A 176 30.89 4.13 12.44
C ALA A 176 30.41 5.15 11.39
N MET A 177 29.22 4.96 10.82
CA MET A 177 28.60 5.92 9.88
C MET A 177 28.32 7.26 10.56
N THR A 178 27.81 7.25 11.79
CA THR A 178 27.58 8.47 12.58
C THR A 178 28.89 9.19 12.92
N GLU A 179 29.95 8.45 13.29
CA GLU A 179 31.28 9.02 13.52
C GLU A 179 31.82 9.69 12.24
N GLN A 180 31.62 9.03 11.09
CA GLN A 180 32.00 9.55 9.78
C GLN A 180 31.20 10.81 9.39
N ALA A 181 29.90 10.83 9.63
CA ALA A 181 29.03 11.99 9.40
C ALA A 181 29.48 13.19 10.24
N THR A 182 29.89 12.94 11.49
CA THR A 182 30.44 13.98 12.38
C THR A 182 31.78 14.55 11.85
N GLN A 183 32.57 13.75 11.13
CA GLN A 183 33.90 14.13 10.64
C GLN A 183 33.88 14.76 9.24
N GLU A 184 33.14 14.19 8.30
CA GLU A 184 33.11 14.59 6.88
C GLU A 184 31.84 15.37 6.48
N GLY A 185 30.90 15.51 7.42
CA GLY A 185 29.59 16.11 7.23
C GLY A 185 28.52 15.08 6.88
N TRP A 186 27.31 15.32 7.37
CA TRP A 186 26.12 14.49 7.14
C TRP A 186 25.88 14.25 5.65
N GLU A 187 25.79 15.33 4.85
CA GLU A 187 25.45 15.23 3.43
C GLU A 187 26.40 14.35 2.61
N ASN A 188 27.70 14.41 2.87
CA ASN A 188 28.67 13.59 2.15
C ASN A 188 28.56 12.12 2.54
N THR A 189 28.31 11.87 3.82
CA THR A 189 28.21 10.52 4.37
C THR A 189 26.93 9.85 3.89
N ILE A 190 25.79 10.56 3.94
CA ILE A 190 24.51 10.01 3.51
C ILE A 190 24.47 9.76 2.00
N LYS A 191 25.09 10.63 1.18
CA LYS A 191 25.25 10.37 -0.26
C LYS A 191 26.02 9.09 -0.54
N ARG A 192 27.12 8.83 0.18
CA ARG A 192 27.87 7.58 0.05
C ARG A 192 27.07 6.38 0.52
N TYR A 193 26.29 6.56 1.59
CA TYR A 193 25.38 5.53 2.09
C TYR A 193 24.32 5.16 1.05
N TYR A 194 23.57 6.12 0.48
CA TYR A 194 22.62 5.83 -0.60
C TYR A 194 23.28 5.17 -1.80
N HIS A 195 24.47 5.62 -2.23
CA HIS A 195 25.19 4.95 -3.32
C HIS A 195 25.52 3.48 -3.01
N THR A 196 25.85 3.19 -1.76
CA THR A 196 26.11 1.82 -1.29
C THR A 196 24.82 0.99 -1.37
N LEU A 197 23.69 1.53 -0.89
CA LEU A 197 22.40 0.82 -0.92
C LEU A 197 21.91 0.58 -2.35
N VAL A 198 22.05 1.56 -3.25
CA VAL A 198 21.70 1.41 -4.67
C VAL A 198 22.54 0.31 -5.31
N ALA A 199 23.86 0.28 -5.05
CA ALA A 199 24.73 -0.79 -5.56
C ALA A 199 24.31 -2.17 -5.05
N VAL A 200 23.93 -2.26 -3.77
CA VAL A 200 23.39 -3.49 -3.18
C VAL A 200 22.08 -3.89 -3.84
N ALA A 201 21.13 -2.97 -4.04
CA ALA A 201 19.85 -3.25 -4.70
C ALA A 201 20.04 -3.80 -6.12
N HIS A 202 20.95 -3.21 -6.90
CA HIS A 202 21.30 -3.73 -8.23
C HIS A 202 21.83 -5.16 -8.16
N SER A 203 22.75 -5.45 -7.24
CA SER A 203 23.30 -6.80 -7.12
C SER A 203 22.28 -7.82 -6.62
N ILE A 204 21.37 -7.42 -5.72
CA ILE A 204 20.26 -8.27 -5.28
C ILE A 204 19.38 -8.64 -6.47
N ARG A 205 19.00 -7.64 -7.29
CA ARG A 205 18.22 -7.90 -8.51
C ARG A 205 18.96 -8.87 -9.41
N GLU A 206 20.21 -8.59 -9.77
CA GLU A 206 20.95 -9.44 -10.71
C GLU A 206 21.05 -10.90 -10.25
N GLU A 207 21.32 -11.15 -8.96
CA GLU A 207 21.48 -12.51 -8.43
C GLU A 207 20.15 -13.25 -8.22
N LEU A 208 19.08 -12.54 -7.84
CA LEU A 208 17.80 -13.16 -7.54
C LEU A 208 16.88 -13.26 -8.75
N ASN A 209 17.03 -12.39 -9.76
CA ASN A 209 16.20 -12.44 -10.96
C ASN A 209 16.42 -13.74 -11.76
N GLU A 210 17.59 -14.37 -11.64
CA GLU A 210 17.85 -15.71 -12.19
C GLU A 210 17.05 -16.83 -11.48
N ARG A 211 16.55 -16.55 -10.27
CA ARG A 211 15.86 -17.51 -9.38
C ARG A 211 14.36 -17.26 -9.28
N THR A 212 13.88 -16.09 -9.68
CA THR A 212 12.46 -15.72 -9.70
C THR A 212 11.85 -15.98 -11.06
N LYS A 213 10.52 -16.16 -11.09
CA LYS A 213 9.75 -16.37 -12.34
C LYS A 213 9.34 -15.05 -12.99
N VAL A 214 9.30 -13.99 -12.19
CA VAL A 214 8.88 -12.63 -12.56
C VAL A 214 10.12 -11.74 -12.48
N ASP A 215 10.11 -10.69 -13.29
CA ASP A 215 11.15 -9.66 -13.25
C ASP A 215 11.12 -8.95 -11.90
N LEU A 216 12.21 -9.09 -11.16
CA LEU A 216 12.29 -8.57 -9.81
C LEU A 216 12.66 -7.08 -9.81
N VAL A 217 11.86 -6.27 -9.13
CA VAL A 217 12.11 -4.85 -8.89
C VAL A 217 12.86 -4.73 -7.56
N ALA A 218 14.11 -4.25 -7.58
CA ALA A 218 14.88 -4.00 -6.35
C ALA A 218 15.22 -2.52 -6.24
N TYR A 219 14.85 -1.87 -5.14
CA TYR A 219 15.09 -0.43 -4.94
C TYR A 219 15.36 -0.06 -3.48
N VAL A 220 15.75 1.19 -3.28
CA VAL A 220 15.89 1.80 -1.95
C VAL A 220 14.69 2.72 -1.74
N ALA A 221 13.94 2.49 -0.67
CA ALA A 221 12.76 3.27 -0.32
C ALA A 221 13.11 4.34 0.72
N ASP A 222 12.67 5.56 0.43
CA ASP A 222 12.97 6.77 1.18
C ASP A 222 11.85 7.79 0.91
N ASP A 223 11.27 8.38 1.94
CA ASP A 223 10.16 9.34 1.79
C ASP A 223 10.58 10.66 1.12
N ASP A 224 11.84 11.08 1.31
CA ASP A 224 12.35 12.37 0.86
C ASP A 224 12.88 12.34 -0.59
N HIS A 225 13.43 11.21 -1.04
CA HIS A 225 14.15 11.07 -2.31
C HIS A 225 13.65 9.93 -3.21
N ALA A 226 12.45 9.43 -2.92
CA ALA A 226 11.87 8.22 -3.49
C ALA A 226 11.99 8.11 -5.02
N GLU A 227 11.51 9.11 -5.76
CA GLU A 227 11.54 9.14 -7.23
C GLU A 227 12.96 8.98 -7.79
N LYS A 228 13.92 9.68 -7.17
CA LYS A 228 15.31 9.71 -7.63
C LYS A 228 16.05 8.41 -7.32
N LEU A 229 15.72 7.77 -6.20
CA LEU A 229 16.28 6.46 -5.86
C LEU A 229 15.71 5.37 -6.77
N LEU A 230 14.43 5.44 -7.14
CA LEU A 230 13.84 4.57 -8.15
C LEU A 230 14.54 4.71 -9.49
N GLU A 231 14.72 5.95 -9.99
CA GLU A 231 15.46 6.20 -11.25
C GLU A 231 16.88 5.61 -11.24
N LEU A 232 17.54 5.59 -10.07
CA LEU A 232 18.88 5.06 -9.91
C LEU A 232 18.93 3.54 -9.77
N CYS A 233 17.89 2.90 -9.26
CA CYS A 233 17.83 1.45 -9.03
C CYS A 233 17.21 0.69 -10.21
N LEU A 234 16.21 1.27 -10.86
CA LEU A 234 15.40 0.59 -11.86
C LEU A 234 15.95 0.77 -13.26
N THR A 235 15.64 -0.21 -14.12
CA THR A 235 15.91 -0.05 -15.56
C THR A 235 14.83 0.83 -16.19
N PRO A 236 15.11 1.51 -17.33
CA PRO A 236 14.09 2.30 -18.02
C PRO A 236 12.84 1.49 -18.39
N GLN A 237 13.00 0.19 -18.68
CA GLN A 237 11.86 -0.69 -18.98
C GLN A 237 11.00 -0.93 -17.74
N GLN A 238 11.61 -1.15 -16.56
CA GLN A 238 10.89 -1.31 -15.30
C GLN A 238 10.20 -0.01 -14.86
N LEU A 239 10.81 1.15 -15.14
CA LEU A 239 10.19 2.45 -14.87
C LEU A 239 8.97 2.69 -15.76
N ASP A 240 9.06 2.40 -17.06
CA ASP A 240 7.91 2.52 -17.97
C ASP A 240 6.78 1.54 -17.61
N GLU A 241 7.13 0.31 -17.22
CA GLU A 241 6.16 -0.75 -16.90
C GLU A 241 5.46 -0.53 -15.55
N HIS A 242 6.18 -0.08 -14.52
CA HIS A 242 5.65 0.03 -13.16
C HIS A 242 5.42 1.45 -12.66
N PHE A 243 6.10 2.44 -13.26
CA PHE A 243 6.05 3.84 -12.83
C PHE A 243 5.94 4.81 -14.03
N PRO A 244 4.97 4.63 -14.95
CA PRO A 244 4.85 5.45 -16.16
C PRO A 244 4.65 6.95 -15.87
N GLN A 245 4.19 7.28 -14.66
CA GLN A 245 3.98 8.66 -14.20
C GLN A 245 5.31 9.42 -14.02
N LEU A 246 6.42 8.74 -13.70
CA LEU A 246 7.74 9.36 -13.53
C LEU A 246 8.37 9.79 -14.87
N GLU A 247 7.97 9.17 -15.99
CA GLU A 247 8.43 9.56 -17.33
C GLU A 247 7.67 10.75 -17.92
N GLN A 248 6.53 11.14 -17.33
CA GLN A 248 5.78 12.30 -17.80
C GLN A 248 6.24 13.57 -17.09
N PRO A 249 7.01 14.45 -17.75
CA PRO A 249 7.30 15.74 -17.15
C PRO A 249 5.98 16.50 -16.99
N VAL A 250 5.63 16.78 -15.73
CA VAL A 250 4.60 17.76 -15.38
C VAL A 250 4.92 19.04 -16.16
N GLN A 251 4.08 19.36 -17.16
CA GLN A 251 4.21 20.57 -17.97
C GLN A 251 3.73 21.81 -17.23
#